data_AF-A0AAW3K1C9-F1
#
_entry.id   AF-A0AAW3K1C9-F1
#
_cell.length_a   1.000
_cell.length_b   1.000
_cell.length_c   1.000
_cell.angle_alpha   90.00
_cell.angle_beta   90.00
_cell.angle_gamma   90.00
#
_symmetry.space_group_name_H-M   'P 1'
#
loop_
_entity.id
_entity.type
_entity.pdbx_description
1 polymer ?
#
loop_
_entity_poly.entity_id
_entity_poly.type
_entity_poly.pdbx_seq_one_letter_code
_entity_poly.pdbx_strand_id
1 'polypeptide(L)'
;MNINIKMNDKAKISRLVVAKQMNNLDKMFVVQLKYSLNNKKRVIDEANQIEISSVNGLIDYEIHKIEHEEKKIIFLYGSSPYVIDLRS
;
A
#
# COMPACT_ATOMS: atom_id res chain seq x y z
N MET A 1 -16.86 -4.28 30.82
CA MET A 1 -17.12 -4.64 29.41
C MET A 1 -15.79 -4.83 28.71
N ASN A 2 -15.36 -6.07 28.48
CA ASN A 2 -14.15 -6.36 27.71
C ASN A 2 -14.52 -6.35 26.22
N ILE A 3 -14.17 -5.28 25.52
CA ILE A 3 -14.27 -5.25 24.06
C ILE A 3 -13.04 -5.98 23.53
N ASN A 4 -13.13 -7.30 23.51
CA ASN A 4 -12.17 -8.17 22.85
C ASN A 4 -12.44 -8.02 21.34
N ILE A 5 -11.83 -7.01 20.72
CA ILE A 5 -11.88 -6.84 19.27
C ILE A 5 -10.98 -7.95 18.71
N LYS A 6 -11.54 -9.16 18.57
CA LYS A 6 -11.03 -10.15 17.63
C LYS A 6 -10.96 -9.44 16.28
N MET A 7 -9.76 -9.01 15.89
CA MET A 7 -9.47 -8.62 14.52
C MET A 7 -9.68 -9.88 13.68
N ASN A 8 -10.92 -10.04 13.21
CA ASN A 8 -11.36 -11.09 12.32
C ASN A 8 -10.40 -11.11 11.13
N ASP A 9 -9.95 -12.28 10.70
CA ASP A 9 -9.05 -12.53 9.56
C ASP A 9 -9.62 -11.93 8.25
N LYS A 10 -9.61 -10.61 8.12
CA LYS A 10 -9.82 -9.92 6.85
C LYS A 10 -8.69 -10.38 5.95
N ALA A 11 -9.01 -10.82 4.73
CA ALA A 11 -8.03 -11.30 3.77
C ALA A 11 -6.90 -10.26 3.60
N LYS A 12 -5.80 -10.49 4.33
CA LYS A 12 -4.62 -9.64 4.34
C LYS A 12 -3.71 -10.18 3.26
N ILE A 13 -3.66 -9.48 2.14
CA ILE A 13 -2.76 -9.84 1.05
C ILE A 13 -1.51 -8.98 1.23
N SER A 14 -0.37 -9.65 1.20
CA SER A 14 0.95 -9.03 1.30
C SER A 14 1.75 -9.45 0.08
N ARG A 15 2.25 -8.48 -0.70
CA ARG A 15 3.13 -8.76 -1.84
C ARG A 15 4.31 -7.80 -1.87
N LEU A 16 5.44 -8.31 -2.37
CA LEU A 16 6.60 -7.47 -2.67
C LEU A 16 6.36 -6.77 -4.01
N VAL A 17 6.61 -5.46 -4.04
CA VAL A 17 6.48 -4.64 -5.23
C VAL A 17 7.67 -3.71 -5.34
N VAL A 18 7.96 -3.27 -6.56
CA VAL A 18 9.02 -2.31 -6.84
C VAL A 18 8.43 -0.91 -6.83
N ALA A 19 8.97 -0.04 -5.99
CA ALA A 19 8.73 1.39 -6.01
C ALA A 19 9.83 2.09 -6.81
N LYS A 20 9.45 3.04 -7.67
CA LYS A 20 10.39 3.85 -8.49
C LYS A 20 10.25 5.32 -8.13
N GLN A 21 11.35 6.06 -8.02
CA GLN A 21 11.27 7.50 -7.77
C GLN A 21 10.73 8.22 -9.01
N MET A 22 9.79 9.15 -8.83
CA MET A 22 9.16 9.84 -9.97
C MET A 22 10.15 10.69 -10.77
N ASN A 23 11.17 11.26 -10.11
CA ASN A 23 12.14 12.16 -10.72
C ASN A 23 13.46 11.46 -11.12
N ASN A 24 13.61 10.17 -10.82
CA ASN A 24 14.82 9.41 -11.13
C ASN A 24 14.47 7.92 -11.21
N LEU A 25 14.31 7.41 -12.43
CA LEU A 25 13.89 6.02 -12.65
C LEU A 25 14.97 4.99 -12.27
N ASP A 26 16.24 5.40 -12.14
CA ASP A 26 17.33 4.54 -11.65
C ASP A 26 17.25 4.32 -10.13
N LYS A 27 16.51 5.19 -9.42
CA LYS A 27 16.23 5.03 -7.99
C LYS A 27 14.97 4.20 -7.80
N MET A 28 15.19 2.93 -7.52
CA MET A 28 14.15 1.95 -7.24
C MET A 28 14.46 1.17 -5.95
N PHE A 29 13.43 0.74 -5.24
CA PHE A 29 13.58 -0.21 -4.14
C PHE A 29 12.34 -1.10 -3.97
N VAL A 30 12.54 -2.24 -3.32
CA VAL A 30 11.47 -3.19 -3.04
C VAL A 30 10.76 -2.78 -1.75
N VAL A 31 9.43 -2.79 -1.77
CA VAL A 31 8.56 -2.56 -0.61
C VAL A 31 7.56 -3.69 -0.46
N GLN A 32 7.07 -3.87 0.76
CA GLN A 32 5.96 -4.76 1.06
C GLN A 32 4.65 -3.95 1.02
N LEU A 33 3.83 -4.24 0.01
CA LEU A 33 2.47 -3.74 -0.12
C LEU A 33 1.52 -4.68 0.62
N LYS A 34 0.84 -4.17 1.63
CA LYS A 34 -0.19 -4.88 2.40
C LYS A 34 -1.54 -4.26 2.08
N TYR A 35 -2.54 -5.09 1.82
CA TYR A 35 -3.91 -4.60 1.67
C TYR A 35 -4.91 -5.53 2.34
N SER A 36 -5.90 -4.92 2.96
CA SER A 36 -7.01 -5.61 3.62
C SER A 36 -8.28 -5.38 2.84
N LEU A 37 -8.78 -6.43 2.20
CA LEU A 37 -10.08 -6.39 1.52
C LEU A 37 -11.19 -6.45 2.57
N ASN A 38 -12.01 -5.41 2.65
CA ASN A 38 -13.24 -5.48 3.43
C ASN A 38 -14.31 -6.16 2.55
N ASN A 39 -14.62 -7.41 2.86
CA ASN A 39 -15.58 -8.26 2.14
C ASN A 39 -17.04 -7.74 2.10
N LYS A 40 -17.31 -6.49 2.52
CA LYS A 40 -18.67 -5.96 2.66
C LYS A 40 -19.18 -5.09 1.51
N LYS A 41 -18.38 -4.64 0.54
CA LYS A 41 -18.91 -3.95 -0.66
C LYS A 41 -17.98 -4.13 -1.87
N ARG A 42 -18.58 -4.33 -3.05
CA ARG A 42 -17.95 -4.24 -4.38
C ARG A 42 -17.53 -2.80 -4.77
N VAL A 43 -17.45 -1.91 -3.79
CA VAL A 43 -17.13 -0.48 -3.98
C VAL A 43 -15.73 -0.28 -3.41
N ILE A 44 -14.80 0.03 -4.30
CA ILE A 44 -13.37 0.17 -4.00
C ILE A 44 -13.10 1.33 -3.02
N ASP A 45 -14.03 2.29 -2.89
CA ASP A 45 -13.82 3.58 -2.20
C ASP A 45 -13.83 3.57 -0.66
N GLU A 46 -14.52 2.64 0.01
CA GLU A 46 -14.70 2.74 1.49
C GLU A 46 -14.08 1.59 2.29
N ALA A 47 -13.40 0.65 1.63
CA ALA A 47 -13.26 -0.69 2.19
C ALA A 47 -11.90 -1.38 1.97
N ASN A 48 -10.89 -0.70 1.45
CA ASN A 48 -9.56 -1.30 1.27
C ASN A 48 -8.52 -0.48 2.02
N GLN A 49 -8.06 -0.99 3.17
CA GLN A 49 -6.90 -0.40 3.84
C GLN A 49 -5.64 -0.86 3.10
N ILE A 50 -4.90 0.08 2.54
CA ILE A 50 -3.62 -0.15 1.87
C ILE A 50 -2.52 0.42 2.76
N GLU A 51 -1.48 -0.37 2.97
CA GLU A 51 -0.28 0.00 3.70
C GLU A 51 0.93 -0.33 2.83
N ILE A 52 1.93 0.54 2.85
CA ILE A 52 3.24 0.28 2.22
C ILE A 52 4.27 0.32 3.33
N SER A 53 5.08 -0.72 3.40
CA SER A 53 6.13 -0.83 4.40
C SER A 53 7.43 -1.30 3.75
N SER A 54 8.57 -0.97 4.35
CA SER A 54 9.86 -1.60 4.04
C SER A 54 9.74 -3.13 4.08
N VAL A 55 10.60 -3.86 3.36
CA VAL A 55 10.51 -5.34 3.24
C VAL A 55 10.50 -6.04 4.59
N ASN A 56 11.20 -5.49 5.59
CA ASN A 56 11.24 -6.01 6.96
C ASN A 56 10.17 -5.42 7.89
N GLY A 57 9.31 -4.54 7.39
CA GLY A 57 8.24 -3.89 8.14
C GLY A 57 8.69 -2.85 9.16
N LEU A 58 9.96 -2.41 9.13
CA LEU A 58 10.49 -1.45 10.12
C LEU A 58 10.07 0.00 9.86
N ILE A 59 9.79 0.32 8.60
CA ILE A 59 9.40 1.66 8.15
C ILE A 59 8.08 1.51 7.40
N ASP A 60 7.06 2.25 7.84
CA ASP A 60 5.82 2.44 7.11
C ASP A 60 5.89 3.75 6.32
N TYR A 61 5.31 3.77 5.13
CA TYR A 61 5.31 4.93 4.26
C TYR A 61 3.92 5.56 4.18
N GLU A 62 3.88 6.89 4.14
CA GLU A 62 2.65 7.64 3.97
C GLU A 62 2.20 7.62 2.51
N ILE A 63 1.01 7.10 2.27
CA ILE A 63 0.37 7.11 0.96
C ILE A 63 -0.14 8.53 0.69
N HIS A 64 0.40 9.15 -0.35
CA HIS A 64 0.00 10.48 -0.78
C HIS A 64 -1.21 10.45 -1.72
N LYS A 65 -1.23 9.48 -2.63
CA LYS A 65 -2.26 9.39 -3.66
C LYS A 65 -2.41 7.97 -4.18
N ILE A 66 -3.64 7.56 -4.46
CA ILE A 66 -3.96 6.36 -5.22
C ILE A 66 -4.65 6.80 -6.51
N GLU A 67 -4.10 6.41 -7.65
CA GLU A 67 -4.67 6.73 -8.97
C GLU A 67 -5.36 5.50 -9.54
N HIS A 68 -6.69 5.50 -9.52
CA HIS A 68 -7.51 4.35 -9.88
C HIS A 68 -7.45 4.00 -11.38
N GLU A 69 -7.44 4.99 -12.26
CA GLU A 69 -7.35 4.77 -13.72
C GLU A 69 -5.96 4.28 -14.14
N GLU A 70 -4.92 4.85 -13.55
CA GLU A 70 -3.54 4.47 -13.85
C GLU A 70 -3.08 3.20 -13.12
N LYS A 71 -3.85 2.74 -12.11
CA LYS A 71 -3.49 1.66 -11.19
C LYS A 71 -2.14 1.91 -10.53
N LYS A 72 -1.94 3.13 -10.02
CA LYS A 72 -0.70 3.56 -9.37
C LYS A 72 -0.92 3.93 -7.91
N ILE A 73 0.08 3.69 -7.07
CA ILE A 73 0.13 4.21 -5.71
C ILE A 73 1.35 5.11 -5.60
N ILE A 74 1.15 6.33 -5.12
CA ILE A 74 2.20 7.33 -4.90
C ILE A 74 2.37 7.53 -3.39
N PHE A 75 3.60 7.43 -2.91
CA PHE A 75 3.96 7.58 -1.50
C PHE A 75 5.28 8.33 -1.34
N LEU A 76 5.56 8.82 -0.12
CA LEU A 76 6.83 9.47 0.18
C LEU A 76 7.80 8.53 0.87
N TYR A 77 9.07 8.64 0.47
CA TYR A 77 10.20 8.20 1.26
C TYR A 77 11.17 9.37 1.44
N GLY A 78 11.31 9.84 2.68
CA GLY A 78 11.88 11.16 2.96
C GLY A 78 11.05 12.25 2.29
N SER A 79 11.70 13.19 1.59
CA SER A 79 11.02 14.24 0.81
C SER A 79 10.77 13.86 -0.65
N SER A 80 10.99 12.60 -1.03
CA SER A 80 10.96 12.16 -2.43
C SER A 80 9.72 11.32 -2.73
N PRO A 81 8.99 11.63 -3.82
CA PRO A 81 7.85 10.83 -4.24
C PRO A 81 8.28 9.59 -5.01
N TYR A 82 7.69 8.46 -4.63
CA TYR A 82 7.84 7.16 -5.25
C TYR A 82 6.50 6.64 -5.76
N VAL A 83 6.55 5.87 -6.84
CA VAL A 83 5.38 5.27 -7.48
C VAL A 83 5.51 3.75 -7.53
N ILE A 84 4.40 3.07 -7.23
CA ILE A 84 4.19 1.64 -7.47
C ILE A 84 3.18 1.52 -8.60
N ASP A 85 3.56 0.83 -9.67
CA ASP A 85 2.63 0.43 -10.72
C ASP A 85 2.02 -0.94 -10.35
N LEU A 86 0.69 -1.01 -10.23
CA LEU A 86 -0.02 -2.22 -9.86
C LEU A 86 -0.39 -3.10 -11.08
N ARG A 87 -0.04 -2.69 -12.31
CA ARG A 87 -0.28 -3.45 -13.55
C ARG A 87 0.75 -4.57 -13.76
N SER A 88 1.92 -4.47 -13.14
CA SER A 88 3.00 -5.47 -13.21
C SER A 88 2.74 -6.67 -12.31
#